data_AF-Q8LK82-F1
#
_entry.id   AF-Q8LK82-F1
#
_cell.length_a   1.000
_cell.length_b   1.000
_cell.length_c   1.000
_cell.angle_alpha   90.00
_cell.angle_beta   90.00
_cell.angle_gamma   90.00
#
_symmetry.space_group_name_H-M   'P 1'
#
loop_
_entity.id
_entity.type
_entity.pdbx_description
1 polymer ?
#
loop_
_entity_poly.entity_id
_entity_poly.type
_entity_poly.pdbx_seq_one_letter_code
_entity_poly.pdbx_strand_id
1 'polypeptide(L)'
;FTPISTITDGTSFYGLDIVGISVGGQKLAIPQTVFSTPGALIDSGTVISRLPPKAYAALRGAFKAKMSQYKNTSAVSILDTCFDLTGFKTVTIPTVSFYFNGGAVVELGSKGVLYAFKMSQVCLAFAGNSDDNNAAIFGNVQQQTLEVVYDGAAGRVGFAPNGCS
;
A
#
# COMPACT_ATOMS: atom_id res chain seq x y z
N PHE A 1 9.93 13.73 -2.97
CA PHE A 1 11.07 12.91 -2.53
C PHE A 1 10.97 12.66 -1.03
N THR A 2 11.41 11.50 -0.56
CA THR A 2 11.59 11.12 0.85
C THR A 2 13.02 10.64 1.05
N PRO A 3 13.67 10.89 2.20
CA PRO A 3 14.95 10.26 2.53
C PRO A 3 14.86 8.74 2.48
N ILE A 4 15.95 8.08 2.08
CA ILE A 4 16.14 6.64 2.24
C ILE A 4 16.47 6.40 3.71
N SER A 5 15.65 5.60 4.39
CA SER A 5 15.91 5.21 5.78
C SER A 5 16.68 3.90 5.87
N THR A 6 17.28 3.67 7.04
CA THR A 6 17.93 2.39 7.36
C THR A 6 16.88 1.42 7.87
N ILE A 7 16.90 0.18 7.38
CA ILE A 7 16.06 -0.90 7.91
C ILE A 7 16.92 -1.87 8.72
N THR A 8 16.42 -2.33 9.86
CA THR A 8 17.20 -3.17 10.78
C THR A 8 17.44 -4.58 10.21
N ASP A 9 16.58 -5.03 9.28
CA ASP A 9 16.59 -6.39 8.71
C ASP A 9 17.50 -6.55 7.47
N GLY A 10 18.22 -5.50 7.04
CA GLY A 10 19.18 -5.64 5.95
C GLY A 10 19.71 -4.32 5.40
N THR A 11 21.02 -4.24 5.17
CA THR A 11 21.71 -3.01 4.73
C THR A 11 21.63 -2.77 3.22
N SER A 12 21.06 -3.70 2.45
CA SER A 12 20.99 -3.63 0.98
C SER A 12 19.64 -3.16 0.44
N PHE A 13 18.69 -2.79 1.31
CA PHE A 13 17.35 -2.38 0.91
C PHE A 13 17.20 -0.85 0.90
N TYR A 14 16.33 -0.36 0.01
CA TYR A 14 15.88 1.03 0.06
C TYR A 14 14.77 1.15 1.11
N GLY A 15 15.12 1.67 2.28
CA GLY A 15 14.16 1.94 3.35
C GLY A 15 13.28 3.15 3.06
N LEU A 16 12.04 3.09 3.56
CA LEU A 16 11.07 4.17 3.56
C LEU A 16 10.55 4.39 4.98
N ASP A 17 10.34 5.64 5.36
CA ASP A 17 9.70 5.99 6.64
C ASP A 17 8.22 6.30 6.42
N ILE A 18 7.34 5.32 6.65
CA ILE A 18 5.89 5.53 6.59
C ILE A 18 5.44 6.25 7.86
N VAL A 19 4.93 7.48 7.70
CA VAL A 19 4.43 8.32 8.80
C VAL A 19 2.91 8.40 8.85
N GLY A 20 2.22 7.73 7.92
CA GLY A 20 0.78 7.59 7.93
C GLY A 20 0.21 6.96 6.66
N ILE A 21 -1.06 6.57 6.75
CA ILE A 21 -1.86 6.07 5.64
C ILE A 21 -3.22 6.75 5.69
N SER A 22 -3.81 7.09 4.54
CA SER A 22 -5.21 7.52 4.44
C SER A 22 -6.01 6.64 3.50
N VAL A 23 -7.32 6.52 3.76
CA VAL A 23 -8.29 5.87 2.87
C VAL A 23 -9.41 6.86 2.56
N GLY A 24 -9.62 7.15 1.28
CA GLY A 24 -10.60 8.13 0.82
C GLY A 24 -10.39 9.51 1.43
N GLY A 25 -9.14 9.98 1.48
CA GLY A 25 -8.73 11.26 2.07
C GLY A 25 -8.71 11.31 3.61
N GLN A 26 -9.22 10.29 4.31
CA GLN A 26 -9.20 10.26 5.78
C GLN A 26 -7.96 9.54 6.29
N LYS A 27 -7.09 10.26 7.02
CA LYS A 27 -5.92 9.68 7.67
C LYS A 27 -6.34 8.69 8.75
N LEU A 28 -5.73 7.49 8.72
CA LEU A 28 -6.01 6.41 9.67
C LEU A 28 -5.29 6.66 10.99
N ALA A 29 -5.93 6.29 12.10
CA ALA A 29 -5.35 6.33 13.44
C ALA A 29 -4.40 5.13 13.66
N ILE A 30 -3.26 5.14 12.96
CA ILE A 30 -2.19 4.15 13.09
C ILE A 30 -1.03 4.82 13.83
N PRO A 31 -0.61 4.34 15.01
CA PRO A 31 0.59 4.85 15.68
C PRO A 31 1.81 4.71 14.77
N GLN A 32 2.62 5.76 14.66
CA GLN A 32 3.84 5.73 13.81
C GLN A 32 4.82 4.62 14.23
N THR A 33 4.81 4.24 15.51
CA THR A 33 5.60 3.14 16.07
C THR A 33 5.35 1.80 15.40
N VAL A 34 4.19 1.61 14.74
CA VAL A 34 3.87 0.40 13.97
C VAL A 34 4.82 0.22 12.78
N PHE A 35 5.41 1.30 12.26
CA PHE A 35 6.34 1.25 11.12
C PHE A 35 7.80 1.47 11.52
N SER A 36 8.11 1.67 12.80
CA SER A 36 9.45 2.13 13.23
C SER A 36 10.49 1.01 13.35
N THR A 37 10.07 -0.23 13.58
CA THR A 37 10.99 -1.36 13.73
C THR A 37 10.35 -2.61 13.13
N PRO A 38 11.00 -3.27 12.15
CA PRO A 38 12.32 -2.97 11.58
C PRO A 38 12.32 -1.79 10.60
N GLY A 39 11.15 -1.27 10.22
CA GLY A 39 11.00 -0.17 9.26
C GLY A 39 10.03 -0.52 8.13
N ALA A 40 10.10 0.24 7.04
CA ALA A 40 9.49 -0.14 5.77
C ALA A 40 10.54 -0.12 4.65
N LEU A 41 10.30 -0.88 3.59
CA LEU A 41 11.12 -0.87 2.38
C LEU A 41 10.26 -0.75 1.12
N ILE A 42 10.88 -0.31 0.03
CA ILE A 42 10.31 -0.40 -1.31
C ILE A 42 10.91 -1.61 -2.03
N ASP A 43 10.05 -2.48 -2.57
CA ASP A 43 10.49 -3.70 -3.24
C ASP A 43 9.55 -4.07 -4.38
N SER A 44 10.07 -3.95 -5.60
CA SER A 44 9.37 -4.34 -6.83
C SER A 44 9.31 -5.86 -7.03
N GLY A 45 10.08 -6.65 -6.27
CA GLY A 45 10.06 -8.12 -6.27
C GLY A 45 8.90 -8.72 -5.48
N THR A 46 8.31 -7.95 -4.57
CA THR A 46 7.09 -8.33 -3.83
C THR A 46 5.85 -7.85 -4.58
N VAL A 47 4.98 -8.78 -5.00
CA VAL A 47 3.80 -8.49 -5.86
C VAL A 47 2.89 -7.39 -5.28
N ILE A 48 2.50 -7.51 -4.01
CA ILE A 48 1.60 -6.57 -3.33
C ILE A 48 2.18 -6.11 -2.01
N SER A 49 1.81 -4.90 -1.58
CA SER A 49 2.23 -4.36 -0.30
C SER A 49 1.90 -5.27 0.88
N ARG A 50 2.89 -5.41 1.76
CA ARG A 50 2.78 -6.10 3.04
C ARG A 50 2.82 -5.08 4.17
N LEU A 51 1.92 -5.17 5.12
CA LEU A 51 1.85 -4.24 6.25
C LEU A 51 1.85 -5.00 7.57
N PRO A 52 2.44 -4.45 8.65
CA PRO A 52 2.21 -4.94 10.00
C PRO A 52 0.71 -5.19 10.26
N PRO A 53 0.31 -6.32 10.87
CA PRO A 53 -1.08 -6.66 11.16
C PRO A 53 -1.94 -5.49 11.67
N LYS A 54 -1.43 -4.65 12.58
CA LYS A 54 -2.17 -3.47 13.08
C LYS A 54 -2.47 -2.45 11.98
N ALA A 55 -1.48 -2.11 11.17
CA ALA A 55 -1.65 -1.18 10.05
C ALA A 55 -2.56 -1.76 8.98
N TYR A 56 -2.39 -3.05 8.65
CA TYR A 56 -3.24 -3.74 7.69
C TYR A 56 -4.71 -3.77 8.15
N ALA A 57 -4.95 -4.10 9.42
CA ALA A 57 -6.30 -4.16 9.96
C ALA A 57 -7.03 -2.81 9.86
N ALA A 58 -6.33 -1.71 10.18
CA ALA A 58 -6.87 -0.36 10.06
C ALA A 58 -7.19 0.01 8.60
N LEU A 59 -6.26 -0.24 7.68
CA LEU A 59 -6.45 0.00 6.24
C LEU A 59 -7.62 -0.82 5.70
N ARG A 60 -7.59 -2.14 5.92
CA ARG A 60 -8.63 -3.09 5.48
C ARG A 60 -10.00 -2.70 6.01
N GLY A 61 -10.11 -2.34 7.29
CA GLY A 61 -11.36 -1.94 7.92
C GLY A 61 -11.95 -0.67 7.29
N ALA A 62 -11.13 0.38 7.16
CA ALA A 62 -11.56 1.64 6.53
C ALA A 62 -11.94 1.44 5.05
N PHE A 63 -11.16 0.65 4.32
CA PHE A 63 -11.44 0.35 2.91
C PHE A 63 -12.76 -0.40 2.74
N LYS A 64 -12.99 -1.46 3.53
CA LYS A 64 -14.25 -2.22 3.51
C LYS A 64 -15.45 -1.36 3.85
N ALA A 65 -15.33 -0.43 4.81
CA ALA A 65 -16.41 0.47 5.17
C ALA A 65 -16.82 1.38 3.99
N LYS A 66 -15.84 1.88 3.21
CA LYS A 66 -16.06 2.71 2.01
C LYS A 66 -16.56 1.90 0.80
N MET A 67 -16.30 0.60 0.78
CA MET A 67 -16.71 -0.34 -0.28
C MET A 67 -18.00 -1.11 0.05
N SER A 68 -18.74 -0.72 1.10
CA SER A 68 -19.86 -1.48 1.67
C SER A 68 -21.03 -1.73 0.72
N GLN A 69 -21.17 -0.94 -0.36
CA GLN A 69 -22.16 -1.14 -1.42
C GLN A 69 -21.84 -2.33 -2.34
N TYR A 70 -20.60 -2.82 -2.33
CA TYR A 70 -20.15 -3.92 -3.17
C TYR A 70 -20.17 -5.23 -2.38
N LYS A 71 -20.65 -6.30 -3.03
CA LYS A 71 -20.76 -7.62 -2.41
C LYS A 71 -19.36 -8.20 -2.18
N ASN A 72 -19.08 -8.69 -0.97
CA ASN A 72 -17.86 -9.46 -0.73
C ASN A 72 -17.90 -10.80 -1.47
N THR A 73 -16.74 -11.26 -1.93
CA THR A 73 -16.55 -12.57 -2.59
C THR A 73 -15.39 -13.33 -1.95
N SER A 74 -15.15 -14.57 -2.37
CA SER A 74 -14.12 -15.43 -1.81
C SER A 74 -12.72 -14.83 -1.94
N ALA A 75 -11.94 -14.97 -0.87
CA ALA A 75 -10.52 -14.62 -0.82
C ALA A 75 -9.72 -15.40 -1.88
N VAL A 76 -8.56 -14.85 -2.26
CA VAL A 76 -7.62 -15.49 -3.20
C VAL A 76 -6.24 -15.49 -2.59
N SER A 77 -5.70 -16.67 -2.29
CA SER A 77 -4.41 -16.79 -1.63
C SER A 77 -4.39 -15.93 -0.34
N ILE A 78 -3.44 -15.02 -0.22
CA ILE A 78 -3.26 -14.08 0.89
C ILE A 78 -4.14 -12.82 0.82
N LEU A 79 -4.87 -12.61 -0.28
CA LEU A 79 -5.76 -11.46 -0.46
C LEU A 79 -7.11 -11.80 0.19
N ASP A 80 -7.32 -11.31 1.41
CA ASP A 80 -8.46 -11.69 2.26
C ASP A 80 -9.72 -10.82 2.09
N THR A 81 -9.62 -9.78 1.27
CA THR A 81 -10.68 -8.77 1.10
C THR A 81 -10.95 -8.60 -0.38
N CYS A 82 -12.00 -9.25 -0.87
CA CYS A 82 -12.37 -9.27 -2.28
C CYS A 82 -13.84 -8.93 -2.47
N PHE A 83 -14.14 -8.30 -3.61
CA PHE A 83 -15.48 -7.85 -4.00
C PHE A 83 -15.87 -8.43 -5.36
N ASP A 84 -17.16 -8.74 -5.49
CA ASP A 84 -17.82 -9.00 -6.77
C ASP A 84 -18.36 -7.69 -7.33
N LEU A 85 -17.75 -7.24 -8.42
CA LEU A 85 -18.07 -6.00 -9.11
C LEU A 85 -18.83 -6.26 -10.42
N THR A 86 -19.35 -7.48 -10.61
CA THR A 86 -20.12 -7.85 -11.80
C THR A 86 -21.40 -7.01 -11.89
N GLY A 87 -21.71 -6.51 -13.09
CA GLY A 87 -22.94 -5.75 -13.35
C GLY A 87 -22.88 -4.27 -12.96
N PHE A 88 -21.82 -3.80 -12.29
CA PHE A 88 -21.63 -2.38 -12.01
C PHE A 88 -21.08 -1.66 -13.26
N LYS A 89 -21.80 -0.64 -13.74
CA LYS A 89 -21.34 0.23 -14.84
C LYS A 89 -20.25 1.21 -14.41
N THR A 90 -20.31 1.65 -13.16
CA THR A 90 -19.34 2.56 -12.54
C THR A 90 -19.03 2.04 -11.15
N VAL A 91 -17.73 1.96 -10.85
CA VAL A 91 -17.24 1.52 -9.54
C VAL A 91 -16.43 2.66 -8.93
N THR A 92 -16.82 3.09 -7.74
CA THR A 92 -16.10 4.12 -6.97
C THR A 92 -15.15 3.42 -6.01
N ILE A 93 -13.86 3.55 -6.28
CA ILE A 93 -12.80 2.97 -5.44
C ILE A 93 -12.19 4.09 -4.60
N PRO A 94 -12.17 3.97 -3.26
CA PRO A 94 -11.53 4.97 -2.43
C PRO A 94 -10.01 4.94 -2.67
N THR A 95 -9.42 6.13 -2.78
CA THR A 95 -7.96 6.28 -2.88
C THR A 95 -7.29 5.79 -1.60
N VAL A 96 -6.06 5.29 -1.73
CA VAL A 96 -5.20 4.99 -0.59
C VAL A 96 -3.94 5.82 -0.74
N SER A 97 -3.57 6.59 0.29
CA SER A 97 -2.36 7.41 0.23
C SER A 97 -1.38 7.02 1.32
N PHE A 98 -0.12 6.90 0.97
CA PHE A 98 1.01 6.74 1.89
C PHE A 98 1.66 8.10 2.12
N TYR A 99 1.92 8.42 3.38
CA TYR A 99 2.64 9.62 3.78
C TYR A 99 4.02 9.15 4.24
N PHE A 100 5.06 9.70 3.63
CA PHE A 100 6.44 9.41 3.99
C PHE A 100 7.07 10.59 4.72
N ASN A 101 8.11 10.29 5.51
CA ASN A 101 8.93 11.33 6.10
C ASN A 101 9.52 12.26 5.01
N GLY A 102 9.85 13.49 5.38
CA GLY A 102 10.26 14.52 4.41
C GLY A 102 9.11 15.05 3.53
N GLY A 103 7.86 14.66 3.79
CA GLY A 103 6.66 15.27 3.23
C GLY A 103 6.19 14.70 1.89
N ALA A 104 6.82 13.64 1.37
CA ALA A 104 6.31 12.97 0.18
C ALA A 104 4.98 12.26 0.48
N VAL A 105 4.00 12.48 -0.39
CA VAL A 105 2.71 11.79 -0.35
C VAL A 105 2.54 11.04 -1.66
N VAL A 106 2.25 9.74 -1.56
CA VAL A 106 1.95 8.88 -2.71
C VAL A 106 0.49 8.49 -2.62
N GLU A 107 -0.32 9.03 -3.53
CA GLU A 107 -1.71 8.64 -3.70
C GLU A 107 -1.82 7.51 -4.73
N LEU A 108 -2.48 6.43 -4.35
CA LEU A 108 -2.69 5.27 -5.19
C LEU A 108 -4.07 5.33 -5.83
N GLY A 109 -4.11 5.30 -7.16
CA GLY A 109 -5.31 5.06 -7.94
C GLY A 109 -5.79 3.61 -7.85
N SER A 110 -6.90 3.29 -8.51
CA SER A 110 -7.52 1.96 -8.46
C SER A 110 -6.55 0.80 -8.80
N LYS A 111 -5.67 0.99 -9.78
CA LYS A 111 -4.63 0.01 -10.16
C LYS A 111 -3.60 -0.27 -9.05
N GLY A 112 -3.29 0.72 -8.21
CA GLY A 112 -2.37 0.56 -7.07
C GLY A 112 -3.07 0.08 -5.79
N VAL A 113 -4.40 0.07 -5.77
CA VAL A 113 -5.21 -0.31 -4.60
C VAL A 113 -5.82 -1.70 -4.75
N LEU A 114 -6.14 -2.12 -5.98
CA LEU A 114 -6.85 -3.36 -6.26
C LEU A 114 -6.06 -4.29 -7.15
N TYR A 115 -6.28 -5.59 -6.94
CA TYR A 115 -5.81 -6.69 -7.77
C TYR A 115 -7.02 -7.40 -8.37
N ALA A 116 -7.23 -7.27 -9.68
CA ALA A 116 -8.39 -7.84 -10.37
C ALA A 116 -8.03 -9.18 -11.02
N PHE A 117 -8.64 -10.28 -10.56
CA PHE A 117 -8.55 -11.59 -11.24
C PHE A 117 -9.63 -11.72 -12.31
N LYS A 118 -10.84 -11.23 -11.98
CA LYS A 118 -12.03 -11.15 -12.84
C LYS A 118 -13.02 -10.19 -12.20
N MET A 119 -14.04 -9.74 -12.92
CA MET A 119 -15.04 -8.80 -12.37
C MET A 119 -15.75 -9.34 -11.13
N SER A 120 -15.96 -10.65 -11.04
CA SER A 120 -16.55 -11.30 -9.86
C SER A 120 -15.57 -11.53 -8.70
N GLN A 121 -14.31 -11.10 -8.84
CA GLN A 121 -13.24 -11.30 -7.87
C GLN A 121 -12.13 -10.26 -8.03
N VAL A 122 -12.37 -9.08 -7.46
CA VAL A 122 -11.41 -7.97 -7.38
C VAL A 122 -11.04 -7.74 -5.91
N CYS A 123 -9.76 -7.85 -5.59
CA CYS A 123 -9.27 -7.88 -4.21
C CYS A 123 -8.48 -6.62 -3.85
N LEU A 124 -8.51 -6.24 -2.57
CA LEU A 124 -7.61 -5.23 -2.00
C LEU A 124 -6.17 -5.73 -2.13
N ALA A 125 -5.30 -4.98 -2.83
CA ALA A 125 -3.92 -5.35 -3.14
C ALA A 125 -2.95 -5.12 -1.97
N PHE A 126 -3.36 -5.50 -0.76
CA PHE A 126 -2.57 -5.41 0.47
C PHE A 126 -2.78 -6.68 1.27
N ALA A 127 -1.79 -7.09 2.04
CA ALA A 127 -1.93 -8.17 3.01
C ALA A 127 -1.16 -7.86 4.29
N GLY A 128 -1.62 -8.43 5.39
CA GLY A 128 -0.89 -8.40 6.65
C GLY A 128 0.37 -9.28 6.58
N ASN A 129 1.42 -8.86 7.26
CA ASN A 129 2.52 -9.74 7.67
C ASN A 129 2.02 -10.79 8.67
N SER A 130 2.82 -11.83 8.91
CA SER A 130 2.55 -12.79 9.98
C SER A 130 2.75 -12.18 11.39
N ASP A 131 3.59 -11.14 11.49
CA ASP A 131 3.96 -10.47 12.75
C ASP A 131 4.04 -8.94 12.52
N ASP A 132 3.73 -8.16 13.56
CA ASP A 132 3.92 -6.70 13.61
C ASP A 132 5.41 -6.32 13.61
N ASN A 133 6.30 -7.23 14.00
CA ASN A 133 7.75 -7.04 14.00
C ASN A 133 8.41 -7.31 12.64
N ASN A 134 7.63 -7.56 11.60
CA ASN A 134 8.15 -7.71 10.24
C ASN A 134 8.07 -6.38 9.49
N ALA A 135 9.08 -6.09 8.66
CA ALA A 135 9.11 -4.89 7.83
C ALA A 135 7.83 -4.71 7.00
N ALA A 136 7.35 -3.46 6.91
CA ALA A 136 6.39 -3.10 5.89
C ALA A 136 7.07 -3.12 4.50
N ILE A 137 6.32 -3.49 3.48
CA ILE A 137 6.78 -3.53 2.10
C ILE A 137 5.85 -2.68 1.23
N PHE A 138 6.40 -1.68 0.55
CA PHE A 138 5.75 -0.97 -0.54
C PHE A 138 5.99 -1.75 -1.85
N GLY A 139 5.00 -2.55 -2.25
CA GLY A 139 5.15 -3.61 -3.26
C GLY A 139 4.97 -3.14 -4.70
N ASN A 140 5.13 -4.06 -5.65
CA ASN A 140 5.08 -3.83 -7.08
C ASN A 140 3.77 -3.17 -7.54
N VAL A 141 2.61 -3.72 -7.16
CA VAL A 141 1.29 -3.19 -7.57
C VAL A 141 1.13 -1.72 -7.19
N GLN A 142 1.60 -1.33 -6.00
CA GLN A 142 1.57 0.06 -5.55
C GLN A 142 2.53 0.97 -6.32
N GLN A 143 3.56 0.41 -6.95
CA GLN A 143 4.53 1.14 -7.76
C GLN A 143 4.12 1.27 -9.24
N GLN A 144 3.26 0.39 -9.77
CA GLN A 144 3.00 0.27 -11.23
C GLN A 144 2.55 1.56 -11.94
N THR A 145 1.93 2.50 -11.24
CA THR A 145 1.45 3.78 -11.84
C THR A 145 2.35 4.96 -11.53
N LEU A 146 3.50 4.71 -10.89
CA LEU A 146 4.43 5.72 -10.42
C LEU A 146 5.73 5.65 -11.21
N GLU A 147 6.28 6.81 -11.52
CA GLU A 147 7.71 6.92 -11.79
C GLU A 147 8.44 6.95 -10.43
N VAL A 148 9.37 6.02 -10.25
CA VAL A 148 10.15 5.90 -9.02
C VAL A 148 11.60 6.22 -9.32
N VAL A 149 12.13 7.28 -8.69
CA VAL A 149 13.51 7.75 -8.88
C VAL A 149 14.33 7.43 -7.65
N TYR A 150 15.40 6.67 -7.83
CA TYR A 150 16.38 6.35 -6.78
C TYR A 150 17.58 7.29 -6.91
N ASP A 151 17.64 8.33 -6.07
CA ASP A 151 18.75 9.28 -6.02
C ASP A 151 19.71 8.85 -4.90
N GLY A 152 20.56 7.88 -5.22
CA GLY A 152 21.52 7.31 -4.27
C GLY A 152 22.56 8.31 -3.77
N ALA A 153 22.94 9.29 -4.60
CA ALA A 153 23.90 10.33 -4.23
C ALA A 153 23.34 11.28 -3.17
N ALA A 154 22.04 11.63 -3.27
CA ALA A 154 21.37 12.45 -2.27
C ALA A 154 20.62 11.64 -1.19
N GLY A 155 20.74 10.30 -1.20
CA GLY A 155 20.12 9.43 -0.20
C GLY A 155 18.59 9.54 -0.14
N ARG A 156 17.89 9.60 -1.28
CA ARG A 156 16.44 9.81 -1.32
C ARG A 156 15.73 9.07 -2.46
N VAL A 157 14.44 8.79 -2.27
CA VAL A 157 13.54 8.23 -3.29
C VAL A 157 12.48 9.26 -3.68
N GLY A 158 12.26 9.40 -4.98
CA GLY A 158 11.23 10.24 -5.59
C GLY A 158 10.08 9.41 -6.14
N PHE A 159 8.87 9.97 -6.06
CA PHE A 159 7.67 9.40 -6.65
C PHE A 159 6.99 10.48 -7.49
N ALA A 160 6.64 10.17 -8.73
CA ALA A 160 5.77 10.99 -9.56
C ALA A 160 4.62 10.14 -10.11
N PRO A 161 3.38 10.67 -10.15
CA PRO A 161 2.25 9.94 -10.72
C PRO A 161 2.37 9.81 -12.24
N ASN A 162 1.63 8.87 -12.82
CA ASN A 162 1.53 8.64 -14.26
C ASN A 162 2.85 8.24 -14.95
N GLY A 163 3.73 7.51 -14.24
CA GLY A 163 5.00 7.04 -14.82
C GLY A 163 4.84 5.97 -15.91
N CYS A 164 3.72 5.23 -15.88
CA CYS A 164 3.36 4.22 -16.88
C CYS A 164 1.85 4.30 -17.14
N SER A 165 1.44 4.50 -18.39
CA SER A 165 0.04 4.60 -18.85
C SER A 165 -0.49 3.28 -19.39
#